data_AF-A0A4Q3R579-F1
#
_entry.id   AF-A0A4Q3R579-F1
#
_cell.length_a   1.000
_cell.length_b   1.000
_cell.length_c   1.000
_cell.angle_alpha   90.00
_cell.angle_beta   90.00
_cell.angle_gamma   90.00
#
_symmetry.space_group_name_H-M   'P 1'
#
loop_
_entity.id
_entity.type
_entity.pdbx_description
1 polymer ?
#
loop_
_entity_poly.entity_id
_entity_poly.type
_entity_poly.pdbx_seq_one_letter_code
_entity_poly.pdbx_strand_id
1 'polypeptide(L)'
;MTIPTIKREPTVIFIFGGSGDLAHRKLLPALYNLYLDKYLPDNFFIVGIGRTEYSETAYLNFIKKGIQEFSRRKDGIDEHWK
;
A
#
# COMPACT_ATOMS: atom_id res chain seq x y z
N MET A 1 -20.16 1.45 27.00
CA MET A 1 -18.87 2.12 26.79
C MET A 1 -18.65 2.18 25.28
N THR A 2 -18.94 3.31 24.64
CA THR A 2 -18.80 3.45 23.18
C THR A 2 -17.36 3.82 22.85
N ILE A 3 -16.70 2.99 22.05
CA ILE A 3 -15.38 3.33 21.50
C ILE A 3 -15.58 4.53 20.58
N PRO A 4 -14.89 5.66 20.77
CA PRO A 4 -14.98 6.77 19.83
C PRO A 4 -14.51 6.29 18.47
N THR A 5 -15.39 6.36 17.48
CA THR A 5 -15.06 6.15 16.08
C THR A 5 -14.19 7.32 15.63
N ILE A 6 -12.88 7.15 15.65
CA ILE A 6 -11.94 8.10 15.03
C ILE A 6 -12.21 8.04 13.53
N LYS A 7 -13.02 8.99 13.04
CA LYS A 7 -13.21 9.20 11.61
C LYS A 7 -11.91 9.77 11.06
N ARG A 8 -11.24 9.01 10.20
CA ARG A 8 -9.99 9.45 9.57
C ARG A 8 -10.31 10.27 8.33
N GLU A 9 -9.66 11.42 8.20
CA GLU A 9 -9.84 12.29 7.06
C GLU A 9 -9.24 11.68 5.78
N PRO A 10 -9.82 11.94 4.60
CA PRO A 10 -9.25 11.49 3.33
C PRO A 10 -7.79 11.91 3.19
N THR A 11 -6.93 10.97 2.77
CA THR A 11 -5.47 11.18 2.78
C THR A 11 -4.81 10.72 1.49
N VAL A 12 -3.87 11.51 0.98
CA VAL A 12 -2.98 11.10 -0.11
C VAL A 12 -1.56 10.94 0.43
N ILE A 13 -0.96 9.78 0.19
CA ILE A 13 0.40 9.45 0.63
C ILE A 13 1.32 9.48 -0.59
N PHE A 14 2.30 10.39 -0.58
CA PHE A 14 3.34 10.44 -1.60
C PHE A 14 4.60 9.72 -1.12
N ILE A 15 5.08 8.76 -1.91
CA ILE A 15 6.31 8.02 -1.65
C ILE A 15 7.34 8.45 -2.69
N PHE A 16 8.23 9.37 -2.31
CA PHE A 16 9.42 9.69 -3.10
C PHE A 16 10.42 8.54 -3.03
N GLY A 17 10.88 8.06 -4.18
CA GLY A 17 11.57 6.79 -4.28
C GLY A 17 10.61 5.59 -4.23
N GLY A 18 9.39 5.74 -4.76
CA GLY A 18 8.37 4.68 -4.75
C GLY A 18 8.78 3.39 -5.48
N SER A 19 9.71 3.47 -6.42
CA SER A 19 10.33 2.32 -7.10
C SER A 19 11.56 1.75 -6.39
N GLY A 20 11.96 2.31 -5.24
CA GLY A 20 13.16 1.92 -4.51
C GLY A 20 12.98 0.67 -3.64
N ASP A 21 14.11 0.09 -3.22
CA ASP A 21 14.16 -1.13 -2.40
C ASP A 21 13.39 -1.01 -1.09
N LEU A 22 13.52 0.11 -0.38
CA LEU A 22 12.82 0.34 0.88
C LEU A 22 11.30 0.41 0.68
N ALA A 23 10.85 1.07 -0.39
CA ALA A 23 9.43 1.15 -0.72
C ALA A 23 8.87 -0.24 -1.00
N HIS A 24 9.57 -1.01 -1.82
CA HIS A 24 9.20 -2.37 -2.22
C HIS A 24 9.13 -3.35 -1.04
N ARG A 25 10.13 -3.32 -0.16
CA ARG A 25 10.33 -4.34 0.88
C ARG A 25 9.66 -4.02 2.21
N LYS A 26 9.35 -2.75 2.46
CA LYS A 26 8.84 -2.31 3.77
C LYS A 26 7.61 -1.43 3.67
N LEU A 27 7.69 -0.31 2.95
CA LEU A 27 6.60 0.69 3.00
C LEU A 27 5.31 0.16 2.37
N LEU A 28 5.38 -0.36 1.14
CA LEU A 28 4.21 -0.86 0.43
C LEU A 28 3.59 -2.09 1.13
N PRO A 29 4.37 -3.11 1.57
CA PRO A 29 3.83 -4.19 2.39
C PRO A 29 3.21 -3.71 3.71
N ALA A 30 3.79 -2.71 4.38
CA ALA A 30 3.22 -2.17 5.63
C ALA A 30 1.89 -1.45 5.39
N LEU A 31 1.80 -0.63 4.34
CA LEU A 31 0.56 0.06 3.95
C LEU A 31 -0.54 -0.92 3.54
N TYR A 32 -0.18 -2.00 2.83
CA TYR A 32 -1.11 -3.09 2.55
C TYR A 32 -1.68 -3.73 3.82
N ASN A 33 -0.83 -4.00 4.83
CA ASN A 33 -1.30 -4.54 6.10
C ASN A 33 -2.22 -3.55 6.85
N LEU A 34 -1.91 -2.26 6.83
CA LEU A 34 -2.77 -1.23 7.43
C LEU A 34 -4.13 -1.12 6.72
N TYR A 35 -4.15 -1.32 5.39
CA TYR A 35 -5.38 -1.40 4.61
C TYR A 35 -6.25 -2.57 5.07
N LEU A 36 -5.68 -3.79 5.17
CA LEU A 36 -6.41 -4.97 5.61
C LEU A 36 -6.94 -4.83 7.05
N ASP A 37 -6.14 -4.26 7.94
CA ASP A 37 -6.49 -4.06 9.33
C ASP A 37 -7.42 -2.83 9.55
N LYS A 38 -7.89 -2.16 8.47
CA LYS A 38 -8.78 -0.98 8.49
C LYS A 38 -8.24 0.22 9.29
N TYR A 39 -6.92 0.41 9.24
CA TYR A 39 -6.25 1.54 9.87
C TYR A 39 -6.06 2.74 8.93
N LEU A 40 -6.23 2.57 7.62
CA LEU A 40 -6.25 3.68 6.66
C LEU A 40 -7.66 4.33 6.62
N PRO A 41 -7.77 5.60 6.17
CA PRO A 41 -9.06 6.21 5.89
C PRO A 41 -9.83 5.43 4.82
N ASP A 42 -11.16 5.54 4.80
CA ASP A 42 -11.98 4.91 3.75
C ASP A 42 -11.62 5.41 2.35
N ASN A 43 -11.23 6.69 2.25
CA ASN A 43 -10.77 7.33 1.03
C ASN A 43 -9.29 7.67 1.15
N PHE A 44 -8.44 6.92 0.46
CA PHE A 44 -7.01 7.22 0.41
C PHE A 44 -6.41 6.89 -0.95
N PHE A 45 -5.28 7.54 -1.24
CA PHE A 45 -4.45 7.24 -2.42
C PHE A 45 -2.99 7.10 -2.01
N ILE A 46 -2.27 6.20 -2.66
CA ILE A 46 -0.82 6.07 -2.53
C ILE A 46 -0.21 6.37 -3.89
N VAL A 47 0.68 7.36 -3.94
CA VAL A 47 1.33 7.80 -5.18
C VAL A 47 2.84 7.58 -5.04
N GLY A 48 3.39 6.70 -5.88
CA GLY A 48 4.83 6.52 -6.00
C GLY A 48 5.45 7.53 -6.96
N ILE A 49 6.50 8.21 -6.52
CA ILE A 49 7.27 9.14 -7.35
C ILE A 49 8.71 8.61 -7.45
N GLY A 50 9.27 8.55 -8.66
CA GLY A 50 10.61 8.04 -8.89
C GLY A 50 11.14 8.43 -10.27
N ARG A 51 12.42 8.11 -10.51
CA ARG A 51 13.09 8.35 -11.80
C ARG A 51 12.89 7.22 -12.81
N THR A 52 12.54 6.03 -12.32
CA THR A 52 12.31 4.87 -13.18
C THR A 52 10.97 5.02 -13.87
N GLU A 53 10.96 4.96 -15.20
CA GLU A 53 9.72 4.91 -15.95
C GLU A 53 9.05 3.54 -15.77
N TYR A 54 7.77 3.57 -15.41
CA TYR A 54 6.91 2.40 -15.34
C TYR A 54 5.63 2.68 -16.12
N SER A 55 5.14 1.68 -16.85
CA SER A 55 3.70 1.64 -17.13
C SER A 55 2.94 1.41 -15.83
N GLU A 56 1.69 1.84 -15.77
CA GLU A 56 0.82 1.59 -14.62
C GLU A 56 0.78 0.09 -14.26
N THR A 57 0.59 -0.77 -15.25
CA THR A 57 0.58 -2.24 -15.07
C THR A 57 1.89 -2.79 -14.52
N ALA A 58 3.04 -2.28 -15.00
CA ALA A 58 4.34 -2.71 -14.53
C ALA A 58 4.58 -2.26 -13.08
N TYR A 59 4.15 -1.06 -12.72
CA TYR A 59 4.26 -0.56 -11.35
C TYR A 59 3.36 -1.34 -10.38
N LEU A 60 2.10 -1.60 -10.76
CA LEU A 60 1.19 -2.42 -9.95
C LEU A 60 1.73 -3.84 -9.74
N ASN A 61 2.32 -4.45 -10.77
CA ASN A 61 2.97 -5.75 -10.65
C ASN A 61 4.20 -5.71 -9.73
N PHE A 62 4.99 -4.64 -9.78
CA PHE A 62 6.10 -4.42 -8.86
C PHE A 62 5.60 -4.34 -7.41
N ILE A 63 4.53 -3.60 -7.13
CA ILE A 63 3.97 -3.51 -5.77
C ILE A 63 3.44 -4.89 -5.34
N LYS A 64 2.67 -5.56 -6.20
CA LYS A 64 2.10 -6.89 -5.92
C LYS A 64 3.17 -7.90 -5.55
N LYS A 65 4.27 -7.95 -6.29
CA LYS A 65 5.42 -8.82 -5.99
C LYS A 65 6.01 -8.50 -4.61
N GLY A 66 6.20 -7.22 -4.30
CA GLY A 66 6.72 -6.80 -3.00
C GLY A 66 5.80 -7.22 -1.84
N ILE A 67 4.48 -7.12 -2.02
CA ILE A 67 3.50 -7.58 -1.03
C ILE A 67 3.57 -9.11 -0.88
N GLN A 68 3.57 -9.87 -1.98
CA GLN A 68 3.64 -11.34 -1.94
C GLN A 68 4.91 -11.84 -1.25
N GLU A 69 6.04 -11.16 -1.47
CA GLU A 69 7.33 -11.58 -0.92
C GLU A 69 7.52 -11.12 0.55
N PHE A 70 7.21 -9.86 0.86
CA PHE A 70 7.61 -9.21 2.11
C PHE A 70 6.46 -8.93 3.09
N SER A 71 5.20 -9.07 2.69
CA SER A 71 4.08 -8.94 3.62
C SER A 71 4.03 -10.12 4.58
N ARG A 72 3.62 -9.83 5.83
CA ARG A 72 3.31 -10.84 6.84
C ARG A 72 1.97 -11.52 6.59
N ARG A 73 1.08 -10.89 5.80
CA ARG A 73 -0.22 -11.42 5.39
C ARG A 73 -0.09 -11.88 3.93
N LYS A 74 -0.04 -13.20 3.73
CA LYS A 74 0.14 -13.83 2.41
C LYS A 74 -1.14 -14.40 1.81
N ASP A 75 -2.15 -14.62 2.66
CA ASP A 75 -3.43 -15.19 2.25
C ASP A 75 -4.33 -14.12 1.62
N GLY A 76 -5.12 -14.50 0.61
CA GLY A 76 -6.13 -13.63 0.00
C GLY A 76 -5.57 -12.42 -0.76
N ILE A 77 -4.27 -12.41 -1.12
CA ILE A 77 -3.68 -11.27 -1.85
C ILE A 77 -4.45 -10.98 -3.13
N ASP A 78 -4.76 -12.01 -3.92
CA ASP A 78 -5.49 -11.84 -5.19
C ASP A 78 -6.96 -11.44 -4.99
N GLU A 79 -7.54 -11.68 -3.81
CA GLU A 79 -8.92 -11.29 -3.49
C GLU A 79 -9.00 -9.81 -3.09
N HIS A 80 -7.95 -9.31 -2.44
CA HIS A 80 -7.85 -7.94 -1.95
C HIS A 80 -7.15 -6.97 -2.92
N TRP A 81 -6.38 -7.50 -3.87
CA TRP A 81 -5.65 -6.75 -4.89
C TRP A 81 -6.47 -6.65 -6.17
N LYS A 82 -7.21 -5.54 -6.32
CA LYS A 82 -8.00 -5.22 -7.53
C LYS A 82 -7.38 -4.07 -8.29
#